data_AF-V6MDR7-F1
#
_entry.id   AF-V6MDR7-F1
#
_cell.length_a   1.000
_cell.length_b   1.000
_cell.length_c   1.000
_cell.angle_alpha   90.00
_cell.angle_beta   90.00
_cell.angle_gamma   90.00
#
_symmetry.space_group_name_H-M   'P 1'
#
loop_
_entity.id
_entity.type
_entity.pdbx_description
1 polymer ?
#
loop_
_entity_poly.entity_id
_entity_poly.type
_entity_poly.pdbx_seq_one_letter_code
_entity_poly.pdbx_strand_id
1 'polypeptide(L)'
;MFFHGINWEYVKREYPLLSPRRTVSQKGQEQLLDRIHLIQQFGIEPIHLLEADEGYPEERCIRECYVFGDTVFAFERLPLPMWQLSSHEVGVEVLDLRKCSRIYTYRSVVEVEEWFPGIPCIRTQRPNHLQRTIESGRDHL
;
A
#
# COMPACT_ATOMS: atom_id res chain seq x y z
N MET A 1 6.75 3.03 12.58
CA MET A 1 6.95 2.11 11.42
C MET A 1 5.99 2.56 10.33
N PHE A 2 6.30 2.34 9.06
CA PHE A 2 5.49 2.82 7.93
C PHE A 2 4.91 1.67 7.11
N PHE A 3 3.68 1.79 6.64
CA PHE A 3 2.93 0.70 6.00
C PHE A 3 2.36 1.14 4.66
N HIS A 4 2.58 0.33 3.62
CA HIS A 4 2.03 0.57 2.29
C HIS A 4 1.24 -0.64 1.81
N GLY A 5 -0.06 -0.44 1.53
CA GLY A 5 -0.94 -1.45 0.95
C GLY A 5 -0.95 -1.40 -0.57
N ILE A 6 -0.77 -2.55 -1.21
CA ILE A 6 -0.74 -2.68 -2.67
C ILE A 6 -1.22 -4.06 -3.11
N ASN A 7 -1.82 -4.14 -4.30
CA ASN A 7 -2.19 -5.42 -4.90
C ASN A 7 -0.97 -6.08 -5.54
N TRP A 8 -0.79 -7.38 -5.27
CA TRP A 8 0.36 -8.18 -5.70
C TRP A 8 0.68 -8.10 -7.20
N GLU A 9 -0.33 -7.96 -8.06
CA GLU A 9 -0.08 -7.82 -9.51
C GLU A 9 0.68 -6.53 -9.85
N TYR A 10 0.49 -5.46 -9.07
CA TYR A 10 1.28 -4.24 -9.20
C TYR A 10 2.70 -4.42 -8.67
N VAL A 11 2.88 -5.20 -7.60
CA VAL A 11 4.21 -5.55 -7.09
C VAL A 11 5.01 -6.23 -8.20
N LYS A 12 4.49 -7.31 -8.80
CA LYS A 12 5.19 -8.05 -9.86
C LYS A 12 5.54 -7.18 -11.07
N ARG A 13 4.70 -6.20 -11.40
CA ARG A 13 4.90 -5.33 -12.57
C ARG A 13 5.93 -4.23 -12.33
N GLU A 14 5.91 -3.63 -11.14
CA GLU A 14 6.72 -2.44 -10.84
C GLU A 14 7.98 -2.77 -10.02
N TYR A 15 8.13 -4.02 -9.56
CA TYR A 15 9.29 -4.44 -8.78
C TYR A 15 10.61 -4.08 -9.47
N PRO A 16 11.59 -3.51 -8.74
CA PRO A 16 11.59 -3.30 -7.29
C PRO A 16 11.12 -1.92 -6.82
N LEU A 17 10.84 -0.99 -7.74
CA LEU A 17 10.60 0.42 -7.43
C LEU A 17 9.16 0.82 -7.78
N LEU A 18 8.39 1.14 -6.75
CA LEU A 18 7.11 1.81 -6.94
C LEU A 18 7.35 3.29 -7.23
N SER A 19 6.70 3.78 -8.29
CA SER A 19 6.65 5.19 -8.64
C SER A 19 5.26 5.49 -9.23
N PRO A 20 4.55 6.52 -8.75
CA PRO A 20 3.22 6.88 -9.23
C PRO A 20 3.21 7.28 -10.70
N ARG A 21 4.35 7.73 -11.25
CA ARG A 21 4.52 8.04 -12.68
C ARG A 21 4.28 6.83 -13.61
N ARG A 22 4.32 5.60 -13.09
CA ARG A 22 4.20 4.36 -13.87
C ARG A 22 2.80 3.74 -13.82
N THR A 23 1.95 4.16 -12.88
CA THR A 23 0.65 3.52 -12.61
C THR A 23 -0.50 4.33 -13.19
N VAL A 24 -0.46 4.59 -14.50
CA VAL A 24 -1.57 5.23 -15.24
C VAL A 24 -2.54 4.14 -15.70
N SER A 25 -3.38 3.63 -14.81
CA SER A 25 -4.53 2.83 -15.23
C SER A 25 -5.72 3.07 -14.30
N GLN A 26 -6.72 3.78 -14.85
CA GLN A 26 -8.10 3.91 -14.38
C GLN A 26 -8.30 4.37 -12.92
N LYS A 27 -8.16 5.67 -12.67
CA LYS A 27 -8.57 6.30 -11.41
C LYS A 27 -9.94 6.99 -11.56
N GLY A 28 -10.83 6.81 -10.60
CA GLY A 28 -12.14 7.49 -10.54
C GLY A 28 -12.04 9.00 -10.27
N GLN A 29 -13.15 9.74 -10.39
CA GLN A 29 -13.16 11.21 -10.27
C GLN A 29 -12.59 11.74 -8.94
N GLU A 30 -12.88 11.10 -7.81
CA GLU A 30 -12.36 11.54 -6.50
C GLU A 30 -10.84 11.39 -6.40
N GLN A 31 -10.29 10.26 -6.86
CA GLN A 31 -8.86 10.02 -6.90
C GLN A 31 -8.13 10.96 -7.88
N LEU A 32 -8.83 11.45 -8.91
CA LEU A 32 -8.30 12.45 -9.83
C LEU A 32 -8.19 13.83 -9.17
N LEU A 33 -9.19 14.23 -8.39
CA LEU A 33 -9.19 15.50 -7.67
C LEU A 33 -8.11 15.52 -6.58
N ASP A 34 -7.98 14.42 -5.84
CA ASP A 34 -6.95 14.26 -4.82
C ASP A 34 -5.53 14.32 -5.42
N ARG A 35 -5.34 13.65 -6.57
CA ARG A 35 -4.11 13.72 -7.36
C ARG A 35 -3.79 15.14 -7.82
N ILE A 36 -4.77 15.88 -8.35
CA ILE A 36 -4.58 17.27 -8.78
C ILE A 36 -4.18 18.14 -7.59
N HIS A 37 -4.83 17.96 -6.44
CA HIS A 37 -4.52 18.69 -5.22
C HIS A 37 -3.08 18.42 -4.74
N LEU A 38 -2.66 17.15 -4.73
CA LEU A 38 -1.31 16.75 -4.32
C LEU A 38 -0.23 17.27 -5.29
N ILE A 39 -0.46 17.21 -6.60
CA ILE A 39 0.45 17.79 -7.60
C ILE A 39 0.53 19.32 -7.44
N GLN A 40 -0.58 19.98 -7.15
CA GLN A 40 -0.59 21.43 -6.92
C GLN A 40 0.12 21.83 -5.63
N GLN A 41 0.00 21.03 -4.56
CA GLN A 41 0.57 21.32 -3.25
C GLN A 41 2.06 20.94 -3.14
N PHE A 42 2.46 19.81 -3.74
CA PHE A 42 3.79 19.24 -3.56
C PHE A 42 4.60 19.11 -4.86
N GLY A 43 4.00 19.39 -6.02
CA GLY A 43 4.63 19.22 -7.33
C GLY A 43 4.71 17.78 -7.84
N ILE A 44 4.25 16.81 -7.03
CA ILE A 44 4.28 15.37 -7.34
C ILE A 44 3.01 14.68 -6.81
N GLU A 45 2.73 13.50 -7.34
CA GLU A 45 1.82 12.53 -6.72
C GLU A 45 2.68 11.63 -5.82
N PRO A 46 2.51 11.62 -4.49
CA PRO A 46 3.31 10.76 -3.61
C PRO A 46 2.77 9.32 -3.58
N ILE A 47 3.61 8.40 -3.12
CA ILE A 47 3.22 7.08 -2.61
C ILE A 47 2.85 7.26 -1.15
N HIS A 48 1.63 6.88 -0.81
CA HIS A 48 1.06 7.05 0.51
C HIS A 48 1.42 5.87 1.41
N LEU A 49 1.84 6.18 2.64
CA LEU A 49 2.12 5.21 3.69
C LEU A 49 1.47 5.66 5.00
N LEU A 50 0.92 4.69 5.74
CA LEU A 50 0.45 4.91 7.09
C LEU A 50 1.62 4.80 8.07
N GLU A 51 1.69 5.71 9.04
CA GLU A 51 2.65 5.68 10.14
C GLU A 51 1.99 5.10 11.39
N ALA A 52 2.63 4.09 11.99
CA ALA A 52 2.22 3.57 13.28
C ALA A 52 2.88 4.33 14.44
N ASP A 53 2.06 4.73 15.40
CA ASP A 53 2.41 5.39 16.65
C ASP A 53 1.51 4.91 17.82
N GLU A 54 1.63 5.52 19.00
CA GLU A 54 0.84 5.14 20.19
C GLU A 54 -0.68 5.32 20.00
N GLY A 55 -1.10 6.30 19.19
CA GLY A 55 -2.51 6.57 18.88
C GLY A 55 -3.03 5.80 17.67
N TYR A 56 -2.13 5.24 16.85
CA TYR A 56 -2.44 4.55 15.61
C TYR A 56 -1.57 3.29 15.47
N PRO A 57 -1.98 2.15 16.07
CA PRO A 57 -1.14 0.96 16.18
C PRO A 57 -0.97 0.20 14.86
N GLU A 58 0.07 -0.62 14.79
CA GLU A 58 0.45 -1.41 13.60
C GLU A 58 -0.72 -2.27 13.06
N GLU A 59 -1.50 -2.92 13.92
CA GLU A 59 -2.64 -3.75 13.49
C GLU A 59 -3.70 -2.93 12.76
N ARG A 60 -3.85 -1.65 13.15
CA ARG A 60 -4.76 -0.72 12.49
C ARG A 60 -4.21 -0.29 11.13
N CYS A 61 -2.93 0.06 11.04
CA CYS A 61 -2.27 0.36 9.76
C CYS A 61 -2.45 -0.78 8.76
N ILE A 62 -2.14 -2.02 9.18
CA ILE A 62 -2.24 -3.21 8.32
C ILE A 62 -3.68 -3.38 7.81
N ARG A 63 -4.67 -3.28 8.70
CA ARG A 63 -6.09 -3.43 8.34
C ARG A 63 -6.54 -2.37 7.34
N GLU A 64 -6.16 -1.11 7.56
CA GLU A 64 -6.55 0.01 6.68
C GLU A 64 -5.80 -0.05 5.34
N CYS A 65 -4.53 -0.50 5.33
CA CYS A 65 -3.78 -0.76 4.10
C CYS A 65 -4.42 -1.84 3.21
N TYR A 66 -5.11 -2.84 3.78
CA TYR A 66 -5.79 -3.87 2.98
C TYR A 66 -6.95 -3.36 2.13
N VAL A 67 -7.42 -2.13 2.35
CA VAL A 67 -8.40 -1.50 1.44
C VAL A 67 -7.79 -1.26 0.05
N PHE A 68 -6.47 -1.08 -0.03
CA PHE A 68 -5.75 -0.75 -1.27
C PHE A 68 -5.15 -1.97 -1.98
N GLY A 69 -5.16 -3.14 -1.35
CA GLY A 69 -4.54 -4.33 -1.92
C GLY A 69 -4.52 -5.55 -1.01
N ASP A 70 -3.84 -6.59 -1.49
CA ASP A 70 -3.75 -7.90 -0.83
C ASP A 70 -2.43 -8.12 -0.08
N THR A 71 -1.52 -7.16 -0.18
CA THR A 71 -0.18 -7.23 0.34
C THR A 71 0.17 -5.89 0.98
N VAL A 72 0.74 -5.93 2.19
CA VAL A 72 1.18 -4.75 2.93
C VAL A 72 2.67 -4.87 3.21
N PHE A 73 3.42 -3.87 2.79
CA PHE A 73 4.85 -3.74 3.06
C PHE A 73 5.07 -2.82 4.25
N ALA A 74 5.85 -3.29 5.22
CA ALA A 74 6.24 -2.51 6.39
C ALA A 74 7.70 -2.05 6.27
N PHE A 75 7.95 -0.79 6.65
CA PHE A 75 9.26 -0.15 6.54
C PHE A 75 9.64 0.49 7.89
N GLU A 76 10.87 0.25 8.34
CA GLU A 76 11.41 0.93 9.52
C GLU A 76 11.79 2.38 9.23
N ARG A 77 12.21 2.66 7.98
CA ARG A 77 12.65 3.97 7.51
C ARG A 77 12.19 4.20 6.10
N LEU A 78 11.90 5.45 5.78
CA LEU A 78 11.53 5.89 4.44
C LEU A 78 12.61 6.78 3.83
N PRO A 79 12.71 6.82 2.49
CA PRO A 79 13.60 7.77 1.82
C PRO A 79 13.13 9.22 2.06
N LEU A 80 14.10 10.14 2.12
CA LEU A 80 13.84 11.58 2.11
C LEU A 80 13.88 12.11 0.66
N PRO A 81 13.12 13.17 0.32
CA PRO A 81 12.18 13.88 1.20
C PRO A 81 10.90 13.08 1.48
N MET A 82 10.34 13.30 2.67
CA MET A 82 9.01 12.81 3.07
C MET A 82 8.07 14.01 3.21
N TRP A 83 6.80 13.82 2.85
CA TRP A 83 5.75 14.82 3.03
C TRP A 83 4.72 14.31 4.03
N GLN A 84 4.39 15.11 5.06
CA GLN A 84 3.28 14.78 5.94
C GLN A 84 1.97 15.08 5.21
N LEU A 85 1.12 14.08 5.02
CA LEU A 85 -0.16 14.21 4.31
C LEU A 85 -1.33 14.36 5.30
N SER A 86 -1.29 13.61 6.40
CA SER A 86 -2.22 13.72 7.53
C SER A 86 -1.51 13.31 8.84
N SER A 87 -2.21 13.29 9.98
CA SER A 87 -1.57 12.94 11.28
C SER A 87 -0.87 11.58 11.31
N HIS A 88 -1.34 10.61 10.52
CA HIS A 88 -0.79 9.25 10.48
C HIS A 88 -0.43 8.81 9.06
N GLU A 89 -0.27 9.76 8.13
CA GLU A 89 0.00 9.45 6.74
C GLU A 89 1.11 10.32 6.18
N VAL A 90 2.06 9.66 5.53
CA VAL A 90 3.22 10.27 4.90
C VAL A 90 3.32 9.87 3.43
N GLY A 91 3.88 10.76 2.63
CA GLY A 91 4.12 10.59 1.21
C GLY A 91 5.62 10.50 0.92
N VAL A 92 6.00 9.66 -0.05
CA VAL A 92 7.33 9.64 -0.67
C VAL A 92 7.22 9.57 -2.19
N GLU A 93 8.21 10.06 -2.94
CA GLU A 93 8.13 10.05 -4.41
C GLU A 93 8.30 8.63 -4.98
N VAL A 94 9.22 7.85 -4.41
CA VAL A 94 9.58 6.51 -4.87
C VAL A 94 9.76 5.61 -3.65
N LEU A 95 9.28 4.38 -3.75
CA LEU A 95 9.41 3.38 -2.69
C LEU A 95 10.11 2.13 -3.24
N ASP A 96 11.25 1.77 -2.63
CA ASP A 96 11.97 0.54 -2.96
C ASP A 96 11.47 -0.60 -2.06
N LEU A 97 10.71 -1.52 -2.65
CA LEU A 97 10.06 -2.60 -1.90
C LEU A 97 11.07 -3.54 -1.23
N ARG A 98 12.30 -3.61 -1.73
CA ARG A 98 13.37 -4.44 -1.15
C ARG A 98 13.85 -3.92 0.22
N LYS A 99 13.54 -2.66 0.54
CA LYS A 99 13.90 -2.04 1.83
C LYS A 99 12.85 -2.26 2.92
N CYS A 100 11.78 -3.01 2.63
CA CYS A 100 10.82 -3.38 3.66
C CYS A 100 11.48 -4.29 4.70
N SER A 101 11.02 -4.20 5.95
CA SER A 101 11.47 -5.06 7.03
C SER A 101 10.55 -6.27 7.21
N ARG A 102 9.32 -6.20 6.69
CA ARG A 102 8.30 -7.24 6.85
C ARG A 102 7.20 -7.09 5.81
N ILE A 103 6.57 -8.21 5.45
CA ILE A 103 5.46 -8.27 4.51
C ILE A 103 4.27 -8.97 5.18
N TYR A 104 3.07 -8.44 4.99
CA TYR A 104 1.83 -9.03 5.44
C TYR A 104 0.92 -9.32 4.27
N THR A 105 0.42 -10.54 4.13
CA THR A 105 -0.47 -10.91 3.02
C THR A 105 -1.47 -11.98 3.42
N TYR A 106 -2.65 -11.98 2.78
CA TYR A 106 -3.58 -13.12 2.86
C TYR A 106 -3.39 -14.12 1.70
N ARG A 107 -2.41 -13.90 0.82
CA ARG A 107 -2.03 -14.81 -0.28
C ARG A 107 -1.20 -15.99 0.22
N SER A 108 -0.78 -16.85 -0.72
CA SER A 108 0.25 -17.86 -0.46
C SER A 108 1.58 -17.17 -0.14
N VAL A 109 2.16 -17.49 1.01
CA VAL A 109 3.43 -16.91 1.49
C VAL A 109 4.60 -17.29 0.58
N VAL A 110 4.59 -18.51 0.02
CA VAL A 110 5.67 -19.05 -0.82
C VAL A 110 5.96 -18.15 -2.03
N GLU A 111 4.92 -17.66 -2.72
CA GLU A 111 5.07 -16.78 -3.88
C GLU A 111 5.74 -15.45 -3.49
N VAL A 112 5.48 -14.96 -2.28
CA VAL A 112 6.06 -13.70 -1.80
C VAL A 112 7.51 -13.87 -1.38
N GLU A 113 7.83 -14.96 -0.69
CA GLU A 113 9.20 -15.26 -0.23
C GLU A 113 10.18 -15.45 -1.39
N GLU A 114 9.73 -16.00 -2.53
CA GLU A 114 10.56 -16.10 -3.74
C GLU A 114 11.02 -14.74 -4.28
N TRP A 115 10.17 -13.71 -4.16
CA TRP A 115 10.48 -12.35 -4.63
C TRP A 115 11.24 -11.53 -3.58
N PHE A 116 11.04 -11.84 -2.30
CA PHE A 116 11.62 -11.12 -1.17
C PHE A 116 12.38 -12.06 -0.23
N PRO A 117 13.48 -12.67 -0.72
CA PRO A 117 14.21 -13.67 0.06
C PRO A 117 14.78 -13.06 1.34
N GLY A 118 14.53 -13.72 2.47
CA GLY A 118 15.02 -13.30 3.79
C GLY A 118 14.20 -12.21 4.47
N ILE A 119 13.13 -11.72 3.86
CA ILE A 119 12.20 -10.78 4.48
C ILE A 119 11.05 -11.57 5.12
N PRO A 120 10.76 -11.40 6.43
CA PRO A 120 9.65 -12.08 7.08
C PRO A 120 8.30 -11.80 6.40
N CYS A 121 7.65 -12.85 5.93
CA CYS A 121 6.32 -12.79 5.33
C CYS A 121 5.29 -13.46 6.26
N ILE A 122 4.32 -12.67 6.71
CA ILE A 122 3.32 -13.09 7.69
C ILE A 122 1.98 -13.24 7.01
N ARG A 123 1.43 -14.44 7.10
CA ARG A 123 0.08 -14.72 6.61
C ARG A 123 -0.95 -14.10 7.55
N THR A 124 -1.79 -13.23 7.00
CA THR A 124 -2.92 -12.64 7.70
C THR A 124 -4.24 -13.25 7.22
N GLN A 125 -5.30 -13.06 8.00
CA GLN A 125 -6.65 -13.40 7.54
C GLN A 125 -7.17 -12.27 6.66
N ARG A 126 -7.85 -12.62 5.56
CA ARG A 126 -8.53 -11.63 4.72
C ARG A 126 -9.58 -10.89 5.57
N PRO A 127 -9.58 -9.55 5.61
CA PRO A 127 -10.56 -8.81 6.40
C PRO A 127 -12.01 -9.12 5.95
N ASN A 128 -12.88 -9.48 6.89
CA ASN A 128 -14.28 -9.88 6.61
C ASN A 128 -15.11 -8.79 5.89
N HIS A 129 -14.77 -7.51 6.04
CA HIS A 129 -15.49 -6.42 5.36
C HIS A 129 -15.20 -6.36 3.85
N LEU A 130 -14.11 -6.97 3.37
CA LEU A 130 -13.79 -7.10 1.94
C LEU A 130 -14.41 -8.35 1.29
N GLN A 131 -15.10 -9.21 2.05
CA GLN A 131 -15.88 -10.35 1.50
C GLN A 131 -17.23 -9.89 0.93
N ARG A 132 -17.86 -8.88 1.54
CA ARG A 132 -19.23 -8.45 1.18
C ARG A 132 -19.36 -7.79 -0.19
N THR A 133 -18.29 -7.18 -0.70
CA THR A 133 -18.33 -6.48 -2.01
C THR A 133 -18.32 -7.43 -3.21
N ILE A 134 -17.92 -8.70 -3.04
CA ILE A 134 -17.91 -9.69 -4.13
C ILE A 134 -19.25 -10.44 -4.21
N GLU A 135 -19.90 -10.69 -3.08
CA GLU A 135 -21.20 -11.37 -3.05
C GLU A 135 -22.34 -10.49 -3.58
N SER A 136 -22.29 -9.16 -3.39
CA SER A 136 -23.29 -8.24 -3.96
C SER A 136 -23.11 -7.95 -5.47
N GLY A 137 -22.03 -8.43 -6.09
CA GLY A 137 -21.73 -8.23 -7.52
C GLY A 137 -22.10 -9.42 -8.41
N ARG A 138 -22.63 -10.51 -7.85
CA ARG A 138 -23.02 -11.73 -8.60
C ARG A 138 -24.52 -11.87 -8.86
N ASP A 139 -25.36 -10.97 -8.34
CA ASP A 139 -26.82 -11.03 -8.52
C ASP A 139 -27.35 -10.17 -9.69
N HIS A 140 -26.47 -9.63 -10.55
CA HIS A 140 -26.86 -8.83 -11.72
C HIS A 140 -26.17 -9.27 -13.03
N LEU A 141 -26.20 -10.57 -13.33
CA LEU A 141 -26.11 -11.09 -14.70
C LEU A 141 -27.16 -12.17 -14.92
#